data_AF-A0A1M6DPZ5-F1
#
_entry.id   AF-A0A1M6DPZ5-F1
#
_cell.length_a   1.000
_cell.length_b   1.000
_cell.length_c   1.000
_cell.angle_alpha   90.00
_cell.angle_beta   90.00
_cell.angle_gamma   90.00
#
_symmetry.space_group_name_H-M   'P 1'
#
loop_
_entity.id
_entity.type
_entity.pdbx_description
1 polymer ?
#
loop_
_entity_poly.entity_id
_entity_poly.type
_entity_poly.pdbx_seq_one_letter_code
_entity_poly.pdbx_strand_id
1 'polypeptide(L)'
;MIQEYHKIVKELSRLHIVPFHKWNETTKAILASILGNIPFFITRNGNIFLGEDSQEKIKNNRICFQAHLDHPGGRLYYSQDEEYMYSKLYGHRTSKYLVGRNFGVFLPGMYESIDQLEVEHCHRSGMDGVTLFFKAHNDLIKTYDSGELVIHYDGSPVLKNDTLTNWNLDNILNAALIIYLMKYENYADKYYGLLTLNEEVSHSGLYEFLNIIYDRDLYFISMDAIDSSINSNNGFGIRTKQNGVELDKFIPEGVMHQLDEKYKAEIPFGVCEGVTLVKENRPSISLFIKINHFHNGIPFSKFGAEEIDLSLLKEYTEFIKTIAFKIESEITNEPISANIKTSIKEPDINITNHSDHIRNIILSCDNYVDYLTRGLPELRKIFSTYSLDMPNLDSNSYYRYKEFLSSKKITPIEKKDIIDIREYLSGEIETLFGINKDVFLKDIDNIEIVRILLGNFNACNCFNPNRVIMLSDDRIDEQDILRLITHELTHFMTAGIWRSMNMPHELIKYYDEGLAVYLSAKKFDIDIRQSLGFSNEVYERFLEQKPQLEKWFSDFYKGNFYKIHKGNIHEYFIKNDVPHPFYANGSNVSRYGYFLSALDTKRFIEEGVYYEKLLC
;
A
#
# COMPACT_ATOMS: atom_id res chain seq x y z
N MET A 1 -30.57 -4.87 19.60
CA MET A 1 -29.51 -4.12 18.90
C MET A 1 -28.41 -3.62 19.84
N ILE A 2 -28.55 -2.49 20.56
CA ILE A 2 -27.43 -1.78 21.22
C ILE A 2 -26.52 -2.66 22.08
N GLN A 3 -27.08 -3.47 22.99
CA GLN A 3 -26.26 -4.30 23.90
C GLN A 3 -25.43 -5.33 23.13
N GLU A 4 -26.02 -5.99 22.13
CA GLU A 4 -25.33 -6.96 21.27
C GLU A 4 -24.29 -6.28 20.38
N TYR A 5 -24.62 -5.13 19.80
CA TYR A 5 -23.68 -4.34 19.00
C TYR A 5 -22.48 -3.88 19.83
N HIS A 6 -22.72 -3.30 21.02
CA HIS A 6 -21.67 -2.87 21.92
C HIS A 6 -20.77 -4.03 22.35
N LYS A 7 -21.35 -5.22 22.59
CA LYS A 7 -20.56 -6.44 22.86
C LYS A 7 -19.65 -6.80 21.68
N ILE A 8 -20.12 -6.70 20.44
CA ILE A 8 -19.28 -6.93 19.25
C ILE A 8 -18.15 -5.91 19.18
N VAL A 9 -18.45 -4.61 19.32
CA VAL A 9 -17.44 -3.53 19.33
C VAL A 9 -16.38 -3.82 20.40
N LYS A 10 -16.82 -4.14 21.61
CA LYS A 10 -15.93 -4.50 22.73
C LYS A 10 -14.98 -5.62 22.33
N GLU A 11 -15.50 -6.73 21.82
CA GLU A 11 -14.68 -7.89 21.48
C GLU A 11 -13.76 -7.64 20.27
N LEU A 12 -14.19 -6.87 19.26
CA LEU A 12 -13.33 -6.47 18.15
C LEU A 12 -12.16 -5.60 18.62
N SER A 13 -12.38 -4.68 19.56
CA SER A 13 -11.31 -3.86 20.13
C SER A 13 -10.25 -4.67 20.89
N ARG A 14 -10.49 -5.93 21.27
CA ARG A 14 -9.47 -6.83 21.86
C ARG A 14 -8.45 -7.35 20.87
N LEU A 15 -8.77 -7.29 19.58
CA LEU A 15 -7.93 -7.86 18.54
C LEU A 15 -6.68 -6.99 18.31
N HIS A 16 -6.74 -5.69 18.66
CA HIS A 16 -5.65 -4.72 18.49
C HIS A 16 -5.10 -4.73 17.07
N ILE A 17 -6.01 -4.66 16.10
CA ILE A 17 -5.67 -4.74 14.69
C ILE A 17 -5.21 -3.38 14.23
N VAL A 18 -3.91 -3.27 14.01
CA VAL A 18 -3.24 -2.12 13.43
C VAL A 18 -2.73 -2.48 12.02
N PRO A 19 -2.34 -1.51 11.18
CA PRO A 19 -1.76 -1.81 9.88
C PRO A 19 -0.64 -2.84 9.95
N PHE A 20 -0.64 -3.78 9.00
CA PHE A 20 0.28 -4.92 8.91
C PHE A 20 0.15 -5.96 10.03
N HIS A 21 -1.06 -6.09 10.59
CA HIS A 21 -1.42 -7.10 11.58
C HIS A 21 -1.13 -8.52 11.09
N LYS A 22 -0.59 -9.35 11.99
CA LYS A 22 -0.35 -10.79 11.79
C LYS A 22 -1.28 -11.60 12.68
N TRP A 23 -2.09 -12.44 12.06
CA TRP A 23 -3.02 -13.31 12.79
C TRP A 23 -2.30 -14.39 13.58
N ASN A 24 -2.59 -14.47 14.87
CA ASN A 24 -2.11 -15.54 15.76
C ASN A 24 -3.30 -16.34 16.31
N GLU A 25 -3.03 -17.46 16.98
CA GLU A 25 -4.08 -18.36 17.48
C GLU A 25 -5.01 -17.68 18.49
N THR A 26 -4.50 -16.75 19.30
CA THR A 26 -5.30 -15.98 20.26
C THR A 26 -6.28 -15.05 19.55
N THR A 27 -5.82 -14.26 18.56
CA THR A 27 -6.70 -13.35 17.82
C THR A 27 -7.70 -14.10 16.94
N LYS A 28 -7.29 -15.22 16.32
CA LYS A 28 -8.20 -16.12 15.59
C LYS A 28 -9.28 -16.71 16.48
N ALA A 29 -8.95 -17.13 17.71
CA ALA A 29 -9.92 -17.69 18.65
C ALA A 29 -10.95 -16.63 19.10
N ILE A 30 -10.50 -15.39 19.35
CA ILE A 30 -11.40 -14.28 19.65
C ILE A 30 -12.31 -13.98 18.46
N LEU A 31 -11.76 -13.89 17.24
CA LEU A 31 -12.55 -13.69 16.03
C LEU A 31 -13.63 -14.77 15.88
N ALA A 32 -13.26 -16.06 16.00
CA ALA A 32 -14.20 -17.16 15.91
C ALA A 32 -15.32 -17.06 16.98
N SER A 33 -14.98 -16.63 18.19
CA SER A 33 -15.96 -16.37 19.26
C SER A 33 -16.91 -15.22 18.93
N ILE A 34 -16.44 -14.16 18.28
CA ILE A 34 -17.26 -13.02 17.85
C ILE A 34 -18.25 -13.47 16.78
N LEU A 35 -17.75 -14.13 15.74
CA LEU A 35 -18.51 -14.57 14.56
C LEU A 35 -19.51 -15.69 14.90
N GLY A 36 -19.18 -16.58 15.84
CA GLY A 36 -20.03 -17.70 16.22
C GLY A 36 -20.22 -18.67 15.06
N ASN A 37 -21.45 -18.79 14.56
CA ASN A 37 -21.80 -19.73 13.49
C ASN A 37 -21.74 -19.12 12.08
N ILE A 38 -21.36 -17.85 11.93
CA ILE A 38 -21.20 -17.24 10.60
C ILE A 38 -20.05 -17.94 9.88
N PRO A 39 -20.26 -18.55 8.69
CA PRO A 39 -19.16 -19.10 7.91
C PRO A 39 -18.19 -17.99 7.53
N PHE A 40 -16.88 -18.24 7.67
CA PHE A 40 -15.87 -17.26 7.31
C PHE A 40 -14.56 -17.92 6.90
N PHE A 41 -13.72 -17.16 6.20
CA PHE A 41 -12.31 -17.47 6.03
C PHE A 41 -11.46 -16.21 6.15
N ILE A 42 -10.18 -16.37 6.49
CA ILE A 42 -9.19 -15.30 6.51
C ILE A 42 -8.36 -15.44 5.23
N THR A 43 -8.23 -14.37 4.45
CA THR A 43 -7.42 -14.36 3.23
C THR A 43 -5.93 -14.42 3.57
N ARG A 44 -5.07 -14.65 2.56
CA ARG A 44 -3.62 -14.78 2.79
C ARG A 44 -3.02 -13.51 3.40
N ASN A 45 -3.56 -12.35 3.06
CA ASN A 45 -3.13 -11.06 3.61
C ASN A 45 -3.88 -10.64 4.87
N GLY A 46 -4.78 -11.47 5.39
CA GLY A 46 -5.41 -11.28 6.69
C GLY A 46 -6.78 -10.60 6.66
N ASN A 47 -7.38 -10.35 5.48
CA ASN A 47 -8.77 -9.89 5.41
C ASN A 47 -9.71 -10.98 5.91
N ILE A 48 -10.87 -10.60 6.45
CA ILE A 48 -11.89 -11.57 6.90
C ILE A 48 -13.07 -11.50 5.94
N PHE A 49 -13.38 -12.61 5.28
CA PHE A 49 -14.57 -12.76 4.46
C PHE A 49 -15.63 -13.56 5.21
N LEU A 50 -16.87 -13.07 5.19
CA LEU A 50 -18.01 -13.59 5.93
C LEU A 50 -19.13 -14.04 4.98
N GLY A 51 -19.76 -15.17 5.30
CA GLY A 51 -20.88 -15.78 4.57
C GLY A 51 -20.51 -17.07 3.82
N GLU A 52 -19.23 -17.32 3.57
CA GLU A 52 -18.71 -18.58 3.02
C GLU A 52 -17.43 -18.99 3.77
N ASP A 53 -17.11 -20.28 3.76
CA ASP A 53 -15.93 -20.84 4.44
C ASP A 53 -14.67 -20.94 3.54
N SER A 54 -14.79 -20.54 2.27
CA SER A 54 -13.74 -20.65 1.26
C SER A 54 -14.00 -19.75 0.05
N GLN A 55 -12.93 -19.32 -0.63
CA GLN A 55 -13.01 -18.43 -1.80
C GLN A 55 -13.78 -19.07 -2.97
N GLU A 56 -13.68 -20.40 -3.13
CA GLU A 56 -14.28 -21.14 -4.24
C GLU A 56 -15.82 -21.17 -4.18
N LYS A 57 -16.39 -20.92 -3.00
CA LYS A 57 -17.84 -20.90 -2.77
C LYS A 57 -18.47 -19.53 -2.99
N ILE A 58 -17.67 -18.49 -3.22
CA ILE A 58 -18.18 -17.14 -3.48
C ILE A 58 -18.99 -17.12 -4.79
N LYS A 59 -20.28 -16.81 -4.65
CA LYS A 59 -21.23 -16.68 -5.77
C LYS A 59 -21.30 -15.25 -6.31
N ASN A 60 -21.49 -15.13 -7.62
CA ASN A 60 -21.72 -13.87 -8.33
C ASN A 60 -23.07 -13.23 -7.97
N ASN A 61 -23.20 -11.95 -8.33
CA ASN A 61 -24.38 -11.10 -8.19
C ASN A 61 -24.91 -11.02 -6.76
N ARG A 62 -24.00 -11.02 -5.78
CA ARG A 62 -24.34 -10.83 -4.37
C ARG A 62 -23.78 -9.50 -3.85
N ILE A 63 -24.50 -8.95 -2.88
CA ILE A 63 -24.06 -7.75 -2.17
C ILE A 63 -23.02 -8.15 -1.14
N CYS A 64 -21.89 -7.43 -1.12
CA CYS A 64 -20.85 -7.55 -0.11
C CYS A 64 -20.76 -6.23 0.67
N PHE A 65 -21.09 -6.27 1.96
CA PHE A 65 -20.80 -5.16 2.84
C PHE A 65 -19.31 -5.13 3.15
N GLN A 66 -18.69 -3.97 3.08
CA GLN A 66 -17.25 -3.83 3.24
C GLN A 66 -16.97 -2.72 4.26
N ALA A 67 -16.16 -3.02 5.26
CA ALA A 67 -15.58 -2.05 6.20
C ALA A 67 -14.15 -2.48 6.55
N HIS A 68 -13.27 -1.55 6.92
CA HIS A 68 -11.95 -1.92 7.41
C HIS A 68 -11.95 -2.19 8.91
N LEU A 69 -10.98 -2.99 9.35
CA LEU A 69 -10.84 -3.44 10.73
C LEU A 69 -9.60 -2.86 11.41
N ASP A 70 -8.60 -2.45 10.62
CA ASP A 70 -7.41 -1.80 11.16
C ASP A 70 -7.71 -0.37 11.61
N HIS A 71 -7.01 0.05 12.65
CA HIS A 71 -7.02 1.41 13.17
C HIS A 71 -5.60 1.94 13.34
N PRO A 72 -5.40 3.26 13.49
CA PRO A 72 -4.07 3.83 13.64
C PRO A 72 -3.31 3.21 14.83
N GLY A 73 -2.03 2.89 14.61
CA GLY A 73 -1.23 2.11 15.55
C GLY A 73 0.03 1.54 14.92
N GLY A 74 0.77 0.74 15.68
CA GLY A 74 2.00 0.10 15.18
C GLY A 74 2.55 -0.97 16.11
N ARG A 75 3.62 -1.62 15.66
CA ARG A 75 4.41 -2.57 16.48
C ARG A 75 5.47 -1.84 17.29
N LEU A 76 5.64 -2.26 18.53
CA LEU A 76 6.65 -1.73 19.43
C LEU A 76 7.96 -2.49 19.26
N TYR A 77 9.06 -1.73 19.19
CA TYR A 77 10.42 -2.26 19.02
C TYR A 77 11.37 -1.67 20.06
N TYR A 78 12.47 -2.36 20.27
CA TYR A 78 13.57 -1.93 21.14
C TYR A 78 14.78 -1.53 20.32
N SER A 79 15.51 -0.53 20.81
CA SER A 79 16.87 -0.29 20.33
C SER A 79 17.75 -1.49 20.67
N GLN A 80 18.80 -1.71 19.88
CA GLN A 80 19.67 -2.88 20.06
C GLN A 80 20.28 -2.97 21.45
N ASP A 81 20.61 -1.82 22.04
CA ASP A 81 21.22 -1.71 23.37
C ASP A 81 20.14 -1.52 24.47
N GLU A 82 18.86 -1.70 24.10
CA GLU A 82 17.67 -1.60 24.97
C GLU A 82 17.52 -0.25 25.71
N GLU A 83 18.21 0.80 25.25
CA GLU A 83 18.19 2.12 25.89
C GLU A 83 16.87 2.88 25.68
N TYR A 84 16.13 2.55 24.62
CA TYR A 84 14.84 3.17 24.29
C TYR A 84 13.95 2.24 23.48
N MET A 85 12.70 2.65 23.35
CA MET A 85 11.69 1.95 22.56
C MET A 85 11.22 2.85 21.43
N TYR A 86 10.77 2.27 20.33
CA TYR A 86 10.24 3.02 19.20
C TYR A 86 9.15 2.24 18.46
N SER A 87 8.28 2.97 17.75
CA SER A 87 7.21 2.38 16.95
C SER A 87 6.89 3.28 15.77
N LYS A 88 6.71 2.70 14.58
CA LYS A 88 6.15 3.41 13.43
C LYS A 88 4.62 3.41 13.59
N LEU A 89 4.05 4.57 13.90
CA LEU A 89 2.61 4.80 14.02
C LEU A 89 2.02 5.03 12.63
N TYR A 90 1.33 4.01 12.11
CA TYR A 90 0.61 4.04 10.85
C TYR A 90 -0.79 4.68 11.03
N GLY A 91 -1.39 5.20 9.95
CA GLY A 91 -2.69 5.90 10.00
C GLY A 91 -2.63 7.35 10.53
N HIS A 92 -1.45 7.81 10.98
CA HIS A 92 -1.23 9.20 11.43
C HIS A 92 -0.18 9.93 10.59
N ARG A 93 -0.55 11.07 10.00
CA ARG A 93 0.31 11.85 9.09
C ARG A 93 1.00 13.07 9.73
N THR A 94 0.70 13.38 11.00
CA THR A 94 1.25 14.54 11.69
C THR A 94 1.85 14.17 13.04
N SER A 95 3.07 14.67 13.30
CA SER A 95 3.77 14.53 14.58
C SER A 95 3.46 15.67 15.56
N LYS A 96 2.76 16.71 15.11
CA LYS A 96 2.65 18.01 15.80
C LYS A 96 2.06 17.92 17.21
N TYR A 97 1.21 16.93 17.47
CA TYR A 97 0.44 16.82 18.71
C TYR A 97 0.70 15.51 19.48
N LEU A 98 1.75 14.78 19.09
CA LEU A 98 2.04 13.45 19.63
C LEU A 98 3.01 13.46 20.81
N VAL A 99 3.99 14.37 20.83
CA VAL A 99 4.95 14.48 21.96
C VAL A 99 4.19 14.79 23.25
N GLY A 100 4.51 14.06 24.33
CA GLY A 100 3.84 14.13 25.63
C GLY A 100 2.48 13.41 25.69
N ARG A 101 2.08 12.69 24.63
CA ARG A 101 0.87 11.84 24.66
C ARG A 101 1.20 10.44 25.12
N ASN A 102 0.26 9.84 25.84
CA ASN A 102 0.35 8.45 26.28
C ASN A 102 -0.36 7.54 25.29
N PHE A 103 0.29 6.41 25.01
CA PHE A 103 -0.25 5.32 24.22
C PHE A 103 -0.27 4.05 25.07
N GLY A 104 -1.33 3.24 24.95
CA GLY A 104 -1.40 1.95 25.60
C GLY A 104 -0.55 0.92 24.87
N VAL A 105 0.10 0.05 25.63
CA VAL A 105 0.82 -1.12 25.12
C VAL A 105 -0.03 -2.35 25.37
N PHE A 106 -0.21 -3.17 24.34
CA PHE A 106 -1.13 -4.28 24.35
C PHE A 106 -0.49 -5.59 23.90
N LEU A 107 -0.87 -6.66 24.58
CA LEU A 107 -0.76 -8.02 24.07
C LEU A 107 -2.03 -8.36 23.26
N PRO A 108 -1.90 -8.91 22.04
CA PRO A 108 -3.07 -9.32 21.25
C PRO A 108 -4.01 -10.22 22.06
N GLY A 109 -5.29 -9.82 22.14
CA GLY A 109 -6.35 -10.54 22.85
C GLY A 109 -6.61 -10.13 24.32
N MET A 110 -5.76 -9.28 24.89
CA MET A 110 -6.00 -8.66 26.20
C MET A 110 -6.80 -7.37 26.07
N TYR A 111 -7.74 -7.12 26.98
CA TYR A 111 -8.50 -5.87 26.97
C TYR A 111 -7.72 -4.68 27.52
N GLU A 112 -7.06 -4.90 28.65
CA GLU A 112 -6.38 -3.85 29.39
C GLU A 112 -4.99 -3.65 28.81
N SER A 113 -4.59 -2.37 28.73
CA SER A 113 -3.20 -2.03 28.44
C SER A 113 -2.33 -2.63 29.55
N ILE A 114 -1.26 -3.31 29.15
CA ILE A 114 -0.28 -3.85 30.11
C ILE A 114 0.64 -2.74 30.64
N ASP A 115 0.73 -1.62 29.91
CA ASP A 115 1.50 -0.43 30.27
C ASP A 115 1.04 0.78 29.43
N GLN A 116 1.52 1.97 29.78
CA GLN A 116 1.36 3.20 29.02
C GLN A 116 2.70 3.90 28.78
N LEU A 117 2.95 4.26 27.52
CA LEU A 117 4.18 4.94 27.11
C LEU A 117 3.91 6.37 26.68
N GLU A 118 4.62 7.32 27.29
CA GLU A 118 4.61 8.72 26.89
C GLU A 118 5.60 8.96 25.74
N VAL A 119 5.15 9.61 24.67
CA VAL A 119 5.98 9.93 23.51
C VAL A 119 6.99 11.02 23.85
N GLU A 120 8.27 10.70 23.81
CA GLU A 120 9.38 11.62 24.07
C GLU A 120 9.82 12.37 22.82
N HIS A 121 9.78 11.69 21.67
CA HIS A 121 10.17 12.27 20.38
C HIS A 121 9.37 11.68 19.23
N CYS A 122 9.31 12.43 18.12
CA CYS A 122 8.65 11.99 16.90
C CYS A 122 9.53 12.29 15.69
N HIS A 123 9.61 11.35 14.77
CA HIS A 123 10.24 11.54 13.47
C HIS A 123 9.24 11.25 12.35
N ARG A 124 9.12 12.18 11.41
CA ARG A 124 8.31 11.95 10.21
C ARG A 124 9.14 11.12 9.22
N SER A 125 8.86 9.83 9.16
CA SER A 125 9.49 8.86 8.27
C SER A 125 8.60 8.62 7.04
N GLY A 126 8.83 9.35 5.94
CA GLY A 126 8.19 9.07 4.66
C GLY A 126 6.68 9.35 4.61
N MET A 127 5.98 8.55 3.79
CA MET A 127 4.56 8.72 3.45
C MET A 127 3.59 8.04 4.44
N ASP A 128 4.00 6.92 5.04
CA ASP A 128 3.05 5.98 5.65
C ASP A 128 2.83 6.15 7.16
N GLY A 129 3.61 7.01 7.83
CA GLY A 129 3.43 7.22 9.27
C GLY A 129 4.46 8.12 9.96
N VAL A 130 4.32 8.21 11.28
CA VAL A 130 5.24 8.91 12.18
C VAL A 130 5.91 7.90 13.08
N THR A 131 7.24 7.92 13.18
CA THR A 131 7.95 7.11 14.17
C THR A 131 7.92 7.83 15.52
N LEU A 132 7.44 7.13 16.54
CA LEU A 132 7.41 7.53 17.94
C LEU A 132 8.60 6.93 18.68
N PHE A 133 9.16 7.69 19.61
CA PHE A 133 10.25 7.24 20.49
C PHE A 133 9.84 7.42 21.95
N PHE A 134 10.18 6.43 22.76
CA PHE A 134 9.81 6.33 24.17
C PHE A 134 11.05 5.99 25.00
N LYS A 135 11.04 6.33 26.29
CA LYS A 135 12.04 5.81 27.24
C LYS A 135 11.95 4.29 27.34
N ALA A 136 13.07 3.66 27.67
CA ALA A 136 13.09 2.22 27.95
C ALA A 136 12.19 1.87 29.14
N HIS A 137 11.53 0.71 29.05
CA HIS A 137 10.70 0.16 30.11
C HIS A 137 11.04 -1.33 30.34
N ASN A 138 11.73 -1.62 31.44
CA ASN A 138 12.31 -2.95 31.71
C ASN A 138 11.29 -4.09 31.79
N ASP A 139 10.07 -3.82 32.27
CA ASP A 139 9.04 -4.85 32.38
C ASP A 139 8.44 -5.20 31.01
N LEU A 140 8.38 -4.22 30.10
CA LEU A 140 7.97 -4.47 28.73
C LEU A 140 9.03 -5.25 27.96
N ILE A 141 10.33 -5.02 28.19
CA ILE A 141 11.44 -5.78 27.55
C ILE A 141 11.24 -7.29 27.77
N LYS A 142 11.04 -7.69 29.02
CA LYS A 142 10.81 -9.11 29.37
C LYS A 142 9.56 -9.69 28.72
N THR A 143 8.54 -8.86 28.53
CA THR A 143 7.28 -9.26 27.90
C THR A 143 7.44 -9.38 26.38
N TYR A 144 8.22 -8.50 25.76
CA TYR A 144 8.51 -8.51 24.33
C TYR A 144 9.23 -9.78 23.88
N ASP A 145 10.14 -10.32 24.70
CA ASP A 145 10.80 -11.60 24.43
C ASP A 145 9.81 -12.77 24.23
N SER A 146 8.54 -12.59 24.64
CA SER A 146 7.45 -13.56 24.46
C SER A 146 6.54 -13.34 23.24
N GLY A 147 6.63 -12.22 22.50
CA GLY A 147 5.77 -11.98 21.33
C GLY A 147 5.67 -10.53 20.80
N GLU A 148 4.73 -10.29 19.88
CA GLU A 148 4.48 -8.97 19.26
C GLU A 148 3.69 -8.04 20.21
N LEU A 149 4.33 -6.98 20.69
CA LEU A 149 3.67 -5.88 21.40
C LEU A 149 3.12 -4.85 20.40
N VAL A 150 1.86 -4.45 20.60
CA VAL A 150 1.18 -3.45 19.77
C VAL A 150 1.00 -2.17 20.59
N ILE A 151 1.08 -1.02 19.92
CA ILE A 151 0.85 0.29 20.51
C ILE A 151 -0.22 1.07 19.74
N HIS A 152 -1.20 1.59 20.47
CA HIS A 152 -2.23 2.51 19.97
C HIS A 152 -2.87 3.24 21.17
N TYR A 153 -3.82 4.15 20.92
CA TYR A 153 -4.53 4.83 22.00
C TYR A 153 -5.38 3.85 22.81
N ASP A 154 -5.44 4.05 24.14
CA ASP A 154 -6.06 3.10 25.07
C ASP A 154 -7.59 3.00 24.86
N GLY A 155 -8.03 1.91 24.23
CA GLY A 155 -9.30 1.81 23.53
C GLY A 155 -10.30 0.82 24.14
N SER A 156 -10.57 0.91 25.45
CA SER A 156 -11.72 0.22 26.02
C SER A 156 -13.01 0.98 25.68
N PRO A 157 -13.91 0.45 24.83
CA PRO A 157 -15.13 1.16 24.48
C PRO A 157 -16.02 1.39 25.71
N VAL A 158 -16.53 2.61 25.83
CA VAL A 158 -17.39 3.03 26.93
C VAL A 158 -18.76 3.38 26.38
N LEU A 159 -19.81 2.80 26.98
CA LEU A 159 -21.18 3.19 26.72
C LEU A 159 -21.75 3.97 27.91
N LYS A 160 -22.02 5.26 27.71
CA LYS A 160 -22.54 6.15 28.76
C LYS A 160 -23.50 7.18 28.16
N ASN A 161 -24.65 7.38 28.80
CA ASN A 161 -25.65 8.39 28.40
C ASN A 161 -26.02 8.32 26.90
N ASP A 162 -26.29 7.12 26.38
CA ASP A 162 -26.61 6.87 24.97
C ASP A 162 -25.52 7.30 23.96
N THR A 163 -24.29 7.52 24.43
CA THR A 163 -23.11 7.75 23.59
C THR A 163 -22.16 6.58 23.73
N LEU A 164 -21.69 6.06 22.60
CA LEU A 164 -20.57 5.12 22.52
C LEU A 164 -19.30 5.91 22.25
N THR A 165 -18.28 5.72 23.09
CA THR A 165 -16.96 6.30 22.89
C THR A 165 -15.90 5.22 22.77
N ASN A 166 -14.94 5.40 21.86
CA ASN A 166 -13.76 4.55 21.73
C ASN A 166 -12.63 5.30 21.04
N TRP A 167 -11.40 4.80 21.07
CA TRP A 167 -10.27 5.45 20.39
C TRP A 167 -10.08 4.98 18.94
N ASN A 168 -10.84 3.97 18.53
CA ASN A 168 -10.82 3.32 17.22
C ASN A 168 -12.25 2.98 16.74
N LEU A 169 -13.20 3.92 16.88
CA LEU A 169 -14.52 3.75 16.27
C LEU A 169 -14.41 3.72 14.75
N ASP A 170 -13.49 4.52 14.20
CA ASP A 170 -13.05 4.39 12.82
C ASP A 170 -12.12 3.16 12.67
N ASN A 171 -12.51 2.08 12.00
CA ASN A 171 -13.83 1.78 11.44
C ASN A 171 -14.47 0.53 12.06
N ILE A 172 -14.07 0.21 13.30
CA ILE A 172 -14.65 -0.87 14.11
C ILE A 172 -16.17 -0.73 14.21
N LEU A 173 -16.72 0.49 14.14
CA LEU A 173 -18.16 0.70 14.17
C LEU A 173 -18.88 0.01 12.99
N ASN A 174 -18.36 0.15 11.77
CA ASN A 174 -19.00 -0.43 10.60
C ASN A 174 -18.68 -1.93 10.50
N ALA A 175 -17.47 -2.35 10.90
CA ALA A 175 -17.13 -3.77 11.02
C ALA A 175 -18.06 -4.50 12.01
N ALA A 176 -18.31 -3.91 13.18
CA ALA A 176 -19.25 -4.44 14.17
C ALA A 176 -20.68 -4.48 13.64
N LEU A 177 -21.08 -3.48 12.85
CA LEU A 177 -22.40 -3.44 12.24
C LEU A 177 -22.61 -4.55 11.21
N ILE A 178 -21.61 -4.83 10.36
CA ILE A 178 -21.65 -5.95 9.42
C ILE A 178 -21.86 -7.27 10.17
N ILE A 179 -21.07 -7.53 11.22
CA ILE A 179 -21.21 -8.73 12.05
C ILE A 179 -22.59 -8.78 12.73
N TYR A 180 -23.08 -7.64 13.25
CA TYR A 180 -24.40 -7.57 13.86
C TYR A 180 -25.51 -7.95 12.87
N LEU A 181 -25.49 -7.38 11.66
CA LEU A 181 -26.46 -7.68 10.60
C LEU A 181 -26.43 -9.17 10.24
N MET A 182 -25.24 -9.75 10.10
CA MET A 182 -25.07 -11.17 9.79
C MET A 182 -25.59 -12.09 10.89
N LYS A 183 -25.33 -11.75 12.15
CA LYS A 183 -25.63 -12.61 13.30
C LYS A 183 -27.08 -12.50 13.78
N TYR A 184 -27.66 -11.31 13.73
CA TYR A 184 -28.93 -11.02 14.38
C TYR A 184 -30.05 -10.59 13.42
N GLU A 185 -29.74 -10.27 12.17
CA GLU A 185 -30.73 -9.85 11.16
C GLU A 185 -30.82 -10.84 9.98
N ASN A 186 -30.27 -12.06 10.14
CA ASN A 186 -30.26 -13.14 9.15
C ASN A 186 -29.60 -12.77 7.81
N TYR A 187 -28.60 -11.90 7.82
CA TYR A 187 -27.90 -11.52 6.58
C TYR A 187 -26.91 -12.59 6.10
N ALA A 188 -26.45 -13.49 6.96
CA ALA A 188 -25.43 -14.50 6.63
C ALA A 188 -25.83 -15.40 5.45
N ASP A 189 -27.12 -15.72 5.28
CA ASP A 189 -27.59 -16.54 4.16
C ASP A 189 -27.80 -15.73 2.87
N LYS A 190 -27.81 -14.39 2.97
CA LYS A 190 -28.29 -13.48 1.91
C LYS A 190 -27.19 -12.60 1.32
N TYR A 191 -26.27 -12.12 2.14
CA TYR A 191 -25.22 -11.18 1.75
C TYR A 191 -23.85 -11.64 2.27
N TYR A 192 -22.81 -11.04 1.71
CA TYR A 192 -21.43 -11.21 2.19
C TYR A 192 -20.95 -10.03 3.00
N GLY A 193 -19.88 -10.25 3.73
CA GLY A 193 -19.20 -9.26 4.56
C GLY A 193 -17.70 -9.37 4.31
N LEU A 194 -17.04 -8.24 4.16
CA LEU A 194 -15.60 -8.16 3.97
C LEU A 194 -15.05 -7.17 5.00
N LEU A 195 -14.25 -7.67 5.92
CA LEU A 195 -13.50 -6.86 6.87
C LEU A 195 -12.07 -6.75 6.36
N THR A 196 -11.71 -5.59 5.83
CA THR A 196 -10.40 -5.35 5.19
C THR A 196 -9.33 -4.92 6.21
N LEU A 197 -8.06 -5.13 5.86
CA LEU A 197 -6.91 -4.57 6.56
C LEU A 197 -6.22 -3.50 5.71
N ASN A 198 -5.44 -2.64 6.38
CA ASN A 198 -4.54 -1.64 5.82
C ASN A 198 -5.22 -0.50 5.06
N GLU A 199 -6.48 -0.18 5.37
CA GLU A 199 -7.17 0.97 4.79
C GLU A 199 -6.41 2.25 5.12
N GLU A 200 -6.05 2.41 6.39
CA GLU A 200 -5.38 3.57 7.01
C GLU A 200 -4.06 4.00 6.34
N VAL A 201 -3.49 3.12 5.49
CA VAL A 201 -2.20 3.33 4.84
C VAL A 201 -2.25 3.19 3.32
N SER A 202 -2.80 2.09 2.79
CA SER A 202 -2.55 1.68 1.39
C SER A 202 -3.72 1.00 0.69
N HIS A 203 -4.76 0.61 1.43
CA HIS A 203 -5.90 -0.17 0.95
C HIS A 203 -5.46 -1.54 0.38
N SER A 204 -4.30 -2.05 0.79
CA SER A 204 -3.72 -3.29 0.28
C SER A 204 -4.58 -4.51 0.56
N GLY A 205 -5.32 -4.52 1.68
CA GLY A 205 -6.31 -5.54 1.98
C GLY A 205 -7.37 -5.65 0.89
N LEU A 206 -7.98 -4.53 0.49
CA LEU A 206 -8.96 -4.54 -0.61
C LEU A 206 -8.34 -4.98 -1.94
N TYR A 207 -7.13 -4.51 -2.29
CA TYR A 207 -6.47 -4.94 -3.53
C TYR A 207 -6.23 -6.45 -3.57
N GLU A 208 -5.84 -7.06 -2.45
CA GLU A 208 -5.70 -8.52 -2.38
C GLU A 208 -7.04 -9.21 -2.59
N PHE A 209 -8.09 -8.77 -1.90
CA PHE A 209 -9.39 -9.38 -2.07
C PHE A 209 -9.91 -9.27 -3.52
N LEU A 210 -9.73 -8.11 -4.16
CA LEU A 210 -10.11 -7.91 -5.57
C LEU A 210 -9.29 -8.77 -6.56
N ASN A 211 -8.11 -9.24 -6.16
CA ASN A 211 -7.33 -10.22 -6.92
C ASN A 211 -7.86 -11.64 -6.70
N ILE A 212 -8.33 -11.98 -5.50
CA ILE A 212 -8.97 -13.27 -5.20
C ILE A 212 -10.27 -13.42 -6.00
N ILE A 213 -11.10 -12.38 -6.01
CA ILE A 213 -12.40 -12.36 -6.69
C ILE A 213 -12.32 -11.78 -8.10
N TYR A 214 -11.17 -11.89 -8.79
CA TYR A 214 -10.95 -11.26 -10.09
C TYR A 214 -12.00 -11.66 -11.14
N ASP A 215 -12.51 -12.90 -11.05
CA ASP A 215 -13.50 -13.53 -11.92
C ASP A 215 -14.93 -13.51 -11.35
N ARG A 216 -15.14 -12.83 -10.21
CA ARG A 216 -16.46 -12.74 -9.56
C ARG A 216 -17.06 -11.34 -9.66
N ASP A 217 -18.37 -11.34 -9.85
CA ASP A 217 -19.18 -10.13 -9.93
C ASP A 217 -19.88 -9.92 -8.58
N LEU A 218 -19.32 -9.06 -7.73
CA LEU A 218 -19.96 -8.65 -6.47
C LEU A 218 -20.35 -7.17 -6.55
N TYR A 219 -21.43 -6.82 -5.86
CA TYR A 219 -21.80 -5.41 -5.64
C TYR A 219 -21.39 -4.99 -4.23
N PHE A 220 -20.53 -4.00 -4.11
CA PHE A 220 -19.99 -3.58 -2.82
C PHE A 220 -20.82 -2.46 -2.18
N ILE A 221 -21.14 -2.61 -0.91
CA ILE A 221 -21.58 -1.50 -0.05
C ILE A 221 -20.39 -1.18 0.85
N SER A 222 -19.58 -0.20 0.45
CA SER A 222 -18.40 0.24 1.20
C SER A 222 -18.82 1.21 2.29
N MET A 223 -18.51 0.90 3.54
CA MET A 223 -18.99 1.58 4.73
C MET A 223 -17.81 2.12 5.53
N ASP A 224 -17.82 3.41 5.82
CA ASP A 224 -16.68 4.06 6.44
C ASP A 224 -17.12 5.32 7.23
N ALA A 225 -16.33 5.79 8.18
CA ALA A 225 -16.66 6.96 8.99
C ALA A 225 -16.16 8.26 8.32
N ILE A 226 -16.69 9.39 8.80
CA ILE A 226 -16.17 10.71 8.46
C ILE A 226 -16.25 11.64 9.69
N ASP A 227 -15.48 12.73 9.67
CA ASP A 227 -15.54 13.74 10.73
C ASP A 227 -16.89 14.49 10.77
N SER A 228 -17.44 14.66 11.98
CA SER A 228 -18.74 15.31 12.19
C SER A 228 -18.80 16.79 11.75
N SER A 229 -17.65 17.46 11.61
CA SER A 229 -17.57 18.85 11.15
C SER A 229 -17.71 19.01 9.64
N ILE A 230 -17.65 17.92 8.86
CA ILE A 230 -17.90 17.97 7.42
C ILE A 230 -19.34 18.45 7.19
N ASN A 231 -19.48 19.49 6.38
CA ASN A 231 -20.77 20.09 6.08
C ASN A 231 -21.57 19.14 5.18
N SER A 232 -22.49 18.40 5.76
CA SER A 232 -23.50 17.61 5.03
C SER A 232 -24.81 17.63 5.79
N ASN A 233 -25.91 17.48 5.07
CA ASN A 233 -27.28 17.71 5.57
C ASN A 233 -27.76 16.68 6.60
N ASN A 234 -27.01 15.59 6.83
CA ASN A 234 -27.35 14.52 7.77
C ASN A 234 -26.10 13.95 8.46
N GLY A 235 -26.33 13.19 9.54
CA GLY A 235 -25.29 12.45 10.26
C GLY A 235 -24.76 11.20 9.54
N PHE A 236 -25.39 10.78 8.43
CA PHE A 236 -24.97 9.66 7.59
C PHE A 236 -25.52 9.86 6.17
N GLY A 237 -25.04 9.06 5.21
CA GLY A 237 -25.53 9.11 3.83
C GLY A 237 -24.66 8.32 2.86
N ILE A 238 -24.75 8.68 1.58
CA ILE A 238 -23.92 8.16 0.50
C ILE A 238 -22.90 9.21 0.07
N ARG A 239 -21.68 8.78 -0.26
CA ARG A 239 -20.68 9.62 -0.90
C ARG A 239 -20.96 9.64 -2.41
N THR A 240 -21.26 10.81 -2.97
CA THR A 240 -21.39 10.97 -4.44
C THR A 240 -20.06 11.29 -5.08
N LYS A 241 -19.17 11.97 -4.35
CA LYS A 241 -17.83 12.36 -4.81
C LYS A 241 -16.84 12.43 -3.66
N GLN A 242 -15.61 12.00 -3.89
CA GLN A 242 -14.51 12.17 -2.94
C GLN A 242 -13.17 12.30 -3.65
N ASN A 243 -12.34 13.25 -3.24
CA ASN A 243 -10.99 13.47 -3.79
C ASN A 243 -10.96 13.52 -5.34
N GLY A 244 -11.95 14.20 -5.93
CA GLY A 244 -12.08 14.34 -7.39
C GLY A 244 -12.59 13.10 -8.14
N VAL A 245 -12.94 12.01 -7.44
CA VAL A 245 -13.51 10.79 -8.03
C VAL A 245 -15.02 10.77 -7.81
N GLU A 246 -15.79 10.62 -8.89
CA GLU A 246 -17.25 10.42 -8.85
C GLU A 246 -17.55 8.99 -8.39
N LEU A 247 -18.20 8.87 -7.24
CA LEU A 247 -18.50 7.60 -6.57
C LEU A 247 -19.91 7.08 -6.87
N ASP A 248 -20.74 7.89 -7.50
CA ASP A 248 -22.12 7.54 -7.86
C ASP A 248 -22.27 6.79 -9.19
N LYS A 249 -21.18 6.67 -9.97
CA LYS A 249 -21.15 6.00 -11.29
C LYS A 249 -21.79 4.61 -11.31
N PHE A 250 -21.65 3.83 -10.24
CA PHE A 250 -22.17 2.46 -10.16
C PHE A 250 -23.45 2.32 -9.33
N ILE A 251 -24.05 3.43 -8.91
CA ILE A 251 -25.32 3.41 -8.19
C ILE A 251 -26.45 3.26 -9.22
N PRO A 252 -27.32 2.23 -9.13
CA PRO A 252 -28.44 2.10 -10.04
C PRO A 252 -29.33 3.34 -10.02
N GLU A 253 -29.78 3.78 -11.20
CA GLU A 253 -30.59 5.01 -11.35
C GLU A 253 -31.86 4.97 -10.48
N GLY A 254 -32.52 3.80 -10.38
CA GLY A 254 -33.68 3.59 -9.52
C GLY A 254 -33.38 3.87 -8.05
N VAL A 255 -32.21 3.44 -7.55
CA VAL A 255 -31.77 3.74 -6.17
C VAL A 255 -31.49 5.23 -6.01
N MET A 256 -30.79 5.84 -6.97
CA MET A 256 -30.42 7.26 -6.91
C MET A 256 -31.65 8.19 -6.94
N HIS A 257 -32.68 7.86 -7.72
CA HIS A 257 -33.93 8.63 -7.81
C HIS A 257 -34.79 8.53 -6.55
N GLN A 258 -34.73 7.39 -5.86
CA GLN A 258 -35.48 7.17 -4.62
C GLN A 258 -34.74 7.65 -3.36
N LEU A 259 -33.51 8.18 -3.51
CA LEU A 259 -32.72 8.67 -2.39
C LEU A 259 -32.89 10.19 -2.27
N ASP A 260 -33.35 10.65 -1.10
CA ASP A 260 -33.45 12.08 -0.83
C ASP A 260 -32.09 12.77 -0.95
N GLU A 261 -32.07 13.98 -1.52
CA GLU A 261 -30.87 14.81 -1.68
C GLU A 261 -30.12 15.06 -0.36
N LYS A 262 -30.82 15.06 0.78
CA LYS A 262 -30.19 15.22 2.11
C LYS A 262 -29.23 14.08 2.48
N TYR A 263 -29.34 12.91 1.86
CA TYR A 263 -28.43 11.77 2.09
C TYR A 263 -27.28 11.70 1.09
N LYS A 264 -27.20 12.62 0.13
CA LYS A 264 -26.12 12.69 -0.86
C LYS A 264 -25.09 13.71 -0.40
N ALA A 265 -23.81 13.36 -0.38
CA ALA A 265 -22.75 14.28 0.03
C ALA A 265 -21.47 14.13 -0.78
N GLU A 266 -20.85 15.27 -1.07
CA GLU A 266 -19.47 15.34 -1.54
C GLU A 266 -18.53 15.44 -0.33
N ILE A 267 -17.52 14.56 -0.29
CA ILE A 267 -16.54 14.51 0.80
C ILE A 267 -15.24 15.17 0.33
N PRO A 268 -14.83 16.30 0.93
CA PRO A 268 -13.77 17.15 0.36
C PRO A 268 -12.35 16.64 0.61
N PHE A 269 -12.12 15.73 1.55
CA PHE A 269 -10.79 15.23 1.92
C PHE A 269 -10.83 13.76 2.35
N GLY A 270 -9.66 13.14 2.50
CA GLY A 270 -9.53 11.70 2.75
C GLY A 270 -9.78 10.86 1.50
N VAL A 271 -9.50 9.56 1.60
CA VAL A 271 -9.77 8.57 0.55
C VAL A 271 -10.30 7.33 1.25
N CYS A 272 -11.50 6.87 0.92
CA CYS A 272 -12.04 5.61 1.43
C CYS A 272 -11.89 4.48 0.40
N GLU A 273 -12.10 3.24 0.80
CA GLU A 273 -12.12 2.07 -0.08
C GLU A 273 -13.14 2.15 -1.23
N GLY A 274 -14.21 2.92 -1.07
CA GLY A 274 -15.13 3.28 -2.16
C GLY A 274 -14.45 3.92 -3.38
N VAL A 275 -13.46 4.79 -3.15
CA VAL A 275 -12.64 5.38 -4.22
C VAL A 275 -11.84 4.32 -4.94
N THR A 276 -11.29 3.36 -4.20
CA THR A 276 -10.55 2.23 -4.76
C THR A 276 -11.45 1.35 -5.61
N LEU A 277 -12.63 0.94 -5.10
CA LEU A 277 -13.60 0.14 -5.85
C LEU A 277 -13.95 0.77 -7.20
N VAL A 278 -14.22 2.08 -7.22
CA VAL A 278 -14.54 2.80 -8.45
C VAL A 278 -13.37 2.82 -9.44
N LYS A 279 -12.14 3.07 -8.95
CA LYS A 279 -10.93 3.07 -9.80
C LYS A 279 -10.63 1.69 -10.39
N GLU A 280 -10.86 0.63 -9.61
CA GLU A 280 -10.73 -0.76 -10.05
C GLU A 280 -11.98 -1.25 -10.81
N ASN A 281 -12.87 -0.33 -11.19
CA ASN A 281 -14.08 -0.57 -11.98
C ASN A 281 -15.00 -1.65 -11.37
N ARG A 282 -15.13 -1.66 -10.04
CA ARG A 282 -16.00 -2.58 -9.31
C ARG A 282 -17.35 -1.93 -8.99
N PRO A 283 -18.48 -2.60 -9.23
CA PRO A 283 -19.80 -2.09 -8.85
C PRO A 283 -19.88 -1.81 -7.34
N SER A 284 -20.19 -0.57 -6.98
CA SER A 284 -20.20 -0.19 -5.57
C SER A 284 -21.06 1.03 -5.28
N ILE A 285 -21.53 1.12 -4.03
CA ILE A 285 -22.03 2.32 -3.39
C ILE A 285 -21.20 2.60 -2.12
N SER A 286 -20.85 3.86 -1.88
CA SER A 286 -20.04 4.27 -0.73
C SER A 286 -20.92 4.98 0.30
N LEU A 287 -21.02 4.42 1.51
CA LEU A 287 -21.79 4.94 2.64
C LEU A 287 -20.88 5.56 3.68
N PHE A 288 -21.35 6.65 4.30
CA PHE A 288 -20.67 7.29 5.42
C PHE A 288 -21.56 7.44 6.64
N ILE A 289 -20.92 7.50 7.81
CA ILE A 289 -21.51 7.96 9.08
C ILE A 289 -20.56 8.93 9.77
N LYS A 290 -21.12 9.99 10.37
CA LYS A 290 -20.37 11.00 11.09
C LYS A 290 -20.04 10.53 12.50
N ILE A 291 -18.78 10.70 12.89
CA ILE A 291 -18.32 10.54 14.26
C ILE A 291 -17.65 11.82 14.76
N ASN A 292 -17.79 12.09 16.07
CA ASN A 292 -17.05 13.19 16.70
C ASN A 292 -15.60 12.75 16.96
N HIS A 293 -14.69 13.72 16.89
CA HIS A 293 -13.25 13.51 17.12
C HIS A 293 -12.62 12.44 16.20
N PHE A 294 -13.08 12.32 14.95
CA PHE A 294 -12.50 11.43 13.94
C PHE A 294 -10.95 11.48 13.91
N HIS A 295 -10.30 10.31 13.90
CA HIS A 295 -8.84 10.14 14.10
C HIS A 295 -8.32 10.88 15.33
N ASN A 296 -9.09 10.79 16.40
CA ASN A 296 -8.89 11.46 17.68
C ASN A 296 -8.69 12.98 17.55
N GLY A 297 -9.26 13.59 16.49
CA GLY A 297 -9.24 15.02 16.16
C GLY A 297 -7.88 15.61 15.79
N ILE A 298 -6.85 14.78 15.62
CA ILE A 298 -5.47 15.18 15.27
C ILE A 298 -5.34 15.97 13.94
N PRO A 299 -6.19 15.78 12.90
CA PRO A 299 -6.19 16.70 11.76
C PRO A 299 -6.86 18.06 12.06
N PHE A 300 -7.69 18.16 13.09
CA PHE A 300 -8.59 19.30 13.36
C PHE A 300 -8.32 20.03 14.68
N SER A 301 -7.18 19.74 15.34
CA SER A 301 -6.75 20.34 16.61
C SER A 301 -7.72 20.12 17.78
N LYS A 302 -8.54 19.07 17.72
CA LYS A 302 -9.32 18.55 18.86
C LYS A 302 -8.64 17.25 19.28
N PHE A 303 -8.55 16.92 20.57
CA PHE A 303 -7.95 15.64 20.98
C PHE A 303 -8.86 14.96 21.97
N GLY A 304 -9.35 13.78 21.60
CA GLY A 304 -10.28 13.00 22.42
C GLY A 304 -10.62 11.68 21.77
N ALA A 305 -11.25 10.79 22.54
CA ALA A 305 -11.84 9.58 22.02
C ALA A 305 -12.91 9.94 20.98
N GLU A 306 -13.06 9.06 19.99
CA GLU A 306 -14.12 9.15 19.01
C GLU A 306 -15.46 8.84 19.66
N GLU A 307 -16.51 9.52 19.21
CA GLU A 307 -17.82 9.42 19.86
C GLU A 307 -18.95 9.38 18.83
N ILE A 308 -19.96 8.55 19.13
CA ILE A 308 -21.19 8.46 18.34
C ILE A 308 -22.43 8.30 19.23
N ASP A 309 -23.50 8.99 18.86
CA ASP A 309 -24.81 8.85 19.51
C ASP A 309 -25.50 7.57 19.02
N LEU A 310 -26.09 6.80 19.95
CA LEU A 310 -26.76 5.55 19.63
C LEU A 310 -28.05 5.73 18.81
N SER A 311 -28.73 6.88 18.92
CA SER A 311 -29.89 7.19 18.06
C SER A 311 -29.45 7.30 16.60
N LEU A 312 -28.34 7.99 16.34
CA LEU A 312 -27.77 8.12 15.01
C LEU A 312 -27.36 6.76 14.44
N LEU A 313 -26.73 5.91 15.26
CA LEU A 313 -26.34 4.55 14.86
C LEU A 313 -27.55 3.68 14.47
N LYS A 314 -28.68 3.80 15.20
CA LYS A 314 -29.92 3.09 14.86
C LYS A 314 -30.49 3.56 13.53
N GLU A 315 -30.57 4.87 13.33
CA GLU A 315 -31.06 5.46 12.08
C GLU A 315 -30.19 5.04 10.89
N TYR A 316 -28.87 5.05 11.06
CA TYR A 316 -27.93 4.58 10.04
C TYR A 316 -28.07 3.10 9.75
N THR A 317 -28.30 2.26 10.77
CA THR A 317 -28.55 0.83 10.58
C THR A 317 -29.78 0.58 9.70
N GLU A 318 -30.88 1.27 9.98
CA GLU A 318 -32.10 1.17 9.17
C GLU A 318 -31.91 1.74 7.76
N PHE A 319 -31.10 2.79 7.62
CA PHE A 319 -30.69 3.32 6.32
C PHE A 319 -29.92 2.28 5.50
N ILE A 320 -28.93 1.60 6.07
CA ILE A 320 -28.17 0.53 5.40
C ILE A 320 -29.09 -0.61 4.95
N LYS A 321 -29.99 -1.06 5.82
CA LYS A 321 -30.97 -2.10 5.48
C LYS A 321 -31.82 -1.68 4.28
N THR A 322 -32.27 -0.42 4.27
CA THR A 322 -33.05 0.16 3.17
C THR A 322 -32.24 0.21 1.87
N ILE A 323 -31.00 0.68 1.91
CA ILE A 323 -30.11 0.74 0.74
C ILE A 323 -29.85 -0.66 0.20
N ALA A 324 -29.50 -1.62 1.06
CA ALA A 324 -29.23 -2.99 0.64
C ALA A 324 -30.44 -3.62 -0.06
N PHE A 325 -31.65 -3.43 0.47
CA PHE A 325 -32.88 -3.90 -0.16
C PHE A 325 -33.13 -3.25 -1.52
N LYS A 326 -32.97 -1.92 -1.63
CA LYS A 326 -33.14 -1.19 -2.90
C LYS A 326 -32.14 -1.64 -3.95
N ILE A 327 -30.87 -1.77 -3.57
CA ILE A 327 -29.82 -2.29 -4.45
C ILE A 327 -30.18 -3.69 -4.90
N GLU A 328 -30.49 -4.61 -3.98
CA GLU A 328 -30.88 -5.97 -4.33
C GLU A 328 -32.04 -6.03 -5.33
N SER A 329 -33.06 -5.17 -5.18
CA SER A 329 -34.20 -5.14 -6.10
C SER A 329 -33.85 -4.66 -7.52
N GLU A 330 -32.74 -3.95 -7.68
CA GLU A 330 -32.25 -3.38 -8.94
C GLU A 330 -31.10 -4.18 -9.55
N ILE A 331 -30.39 -5.01 -8.75
CA ILE A 331 -29.42 -5.97 -9.25
C ILE A 331 -30.19 -7.06 -10.01
N THR A 332 -30.28 -6.91 -11.32
CA THR A 332 -30.81 -7.96 -12.19
C THR A 332 -29.82 -9.13 -12.30
N ASN A 333 -30.29 -10.29 -12.77
CA ASN A 333 -29.41 -11.42 -13.12
C ASN A 333 -28.50 -11.12 -14.33
N GLU A 334 -28.69 -9.98 -15.00
CA GLU A 334 -27.78 -9.50 -16.03
C GLU A 334 -26.57 -8.83 -15.35
N PRO A 335 -25.33 -9.10 -15.82
CA PRO A 335 -24.16 -8.48 -15.23
C PRO A 335 -24.31 -6.97 -15.24
N ILE A 336 -24.27 -6.36 -14.06
CA ILE A 336 -24.16 -4.90 -13.91
C ILE A 336 -22.83 -4.57 -14.57
N SER A 337 -22.88 -4.09 -15.81
CA SER A 337 -21.71 -4.06 -16.69
C SER A 337 -20.62 -3.13 -16.15
N ALA A 338 -19.79 -3.64 -15.26
CA ALA A 338 -18.38 -3.37 -15.31
C ALA A 338 -17.85 -4.29 -16.40
N ASN A 339 -17.18 -3.76 -17.41
CA ASN A 339 -16.23 -4.55 -18.20
C ASN A 339 -15.12 -5.03 -17.25
N ILE A 340 -15.41 -5.95 -16.33
CA ILE A 340 -14.41 -6.77 -15.69
C ILE A 340 -13.79 -7.50 -16.88
N LYS A 341 -12.54 -7.19 -17.20
CA LYS A 341 -11.84 -7.79 -18.33
C LYS A 341 -11.73 -9.30 -18.06
N THR A 342 -12.74 -10.04 -18.51
CA THR A 342 -12.79 -11.50 -18.44
C THR A 342 -12.00 -12.15 -19.57
N SER A 343 -11.67 -11.37 -20.62
CA SER A 343 -10.88 -11.79 -21.77
C SER A 343 -9.57 -11.00 -21.81
N ILE A 344 -8.47 -11.66 -21.46
CA ILE A 344 -7.14 -11.08 -21.51
C ILE A 344 -6.55 -11.41 -22.87
N LYS A 345 -6.57 -10.42 -23.77
CA LYS A 345 -5.59 -10.41 -24.85
C LYS A 345 -4.22 -10.22 -24.21
N GLU A 346 -3.23 -10.97 -24.68
CA GLU A 346 -1.87 -10.73 -24.25
C GLU A 346 -1.49 -9.25 -24.45
N PRO A 347 -0.77 -8.63 -23.51
CA PRO A 347 -0.41 -7.23 -23.63
C PRO A 347 0.31 -6.93 -24.94
N ASP A 348 -0.16 -5.92 -25.66
CA ASP A 348 0.52 -5.44 -26.85
C ASP A 348 1.85 -4.78 -26.45
N ILE A 349 2.91 -5.05 -27.21
CA ILE A 349 4.22 -4.41 -26.98
C ILE A 349 4.42 -3.30 -28.01
N ASN A 350 4.61 -2.09 -27.49
CA ASN A 350 4.88 -0.88 -28.25
C ASN A 350 6.26 -0.34 -27.88
N ILE A 351 7.12 -0.12 -28.88
CA ILE A 351 8.47 0.42 -28.68
C ILE A 351 8.55 1.77 -29.38
N THR A 352 8.66 2.84 -28.60
CA THR A 352 8.81 4.22 -29.09
C THR A 352 10.28 4.62 -28.98
N ASN A 353 10.93 4.90 -30.10
CA ASN A 353 12.34 5.29 -30.13
C ASN A 353 12.50 6.79 -30.39
N HIS A 354 12.70 7.59 -29.33
CA HIS A 354 13.07 9.00 -29.44
C HIS A 354 14.59 9.20 -29.53
N SER A 355 15.41 8.18 -29.23
CA SER A 355 16.87 8.29 -29.19
C SER A 355 17.47 8.76 -30.52
N ASP A 356 17.01 8.22 -31.65
CA ASP A 356 17.47 8.68 -32.97
C ASP A 356 17.05 10.12 -33.27
N HIS A 357 15.83 10.50 -32.87
CA HIS A 357 15.34 11.86 -33.04
C HIS A 357 16.13 12.87 -32.19
N ILE A 358 16.36 12.56 -30.90
CA ILE A 358 17.17 13.37 -29.99
C ILE A 358 18.61 13.51 -30.49
N ARG A 359 19.20 12.42 -30.99
CA ARG A 359 20.52 12.43 -31.63
C ARG A 359 20.56 13.41 -32.79
N ASN A 360 19.59 13.33 -33.70
CA ASN A 360 19.53 14.21 -34.86
C ASN A 360 19.38 15.68 -34.46
N ILE A 361 18.55 15.98 -33.45
CA ILE A 361 18.43 17.33 -32.88
C ILE A 361 19.80 17.84 -32.44
N ILE A 362 20.51 17.10 -31.59
CA ILE A 362 21.81 17.53 -31.02
C ILE A 362 22.90 17.63 -32.10
N LEU A 363 22.98 16.65 -33.01
CA LEU A 363 24.02 16.63 -34.04
C LEU A 363 23.82 17.74 -35.08
N SER A 364 22.57 18.12 -35.38
CA SER A 364 22.22 19.17 -36.35
C SER A 364 22.55 20.59 -35.89
N CYS A 365 22.72 20.82 -34.58
CA CYS A 365 23.02 22.15 -34.05
C CYS A 365 24.50 22.51 -34.24
N ASP A 366 24.82 23.59 -34.95
CA ASP A 366 26.21 23.93 -35.30
C ASP A 366 27.09 24.21 -34.06
N ASN A 367 26.53 24.87 -33.06
CA ASN A 367 27.23 25.29 -31.85
C ASN A 367 26.29 25.32 -30.63
N TYR A 368 26.82 25.64 -29.45
CA TYR A 368 26.03 25.67 -28.21
C TYR A 368 24.89 26.72 -28.22
N VAL A 369 25.06 27.86 -28.91
CA VAL A 369 23.99 28.87 -29.04
C VAL A 369 22.83 28.33 -29.89
N ASP A 370 23.16 27.63 -30.97
CA ASP A 370 22.17 26.97 -31.84
C ASP A 370 21.43 25.86 -31.09
N TYR A 371 22.15 25.09 -30.26
CA TYR A 371 21.53 24.13 -29.34
C TYR A 371 20.54 24.80 -28.38
N LEU A 372 20.93 25.88 -27.70
CA LEU A 372 20.04 26.56 -26.76
C LEU A 372 18.79 27.15 -27.41
N THR A 373 18.91 27.65 -28.64
CA THR A 373 17.83 28.40 -29.32
C THR A 373 16.93 27.52 -30.19
N ARG A 374 17.42 26.38 -30.70
CA ARG A 374 16.67 25.51 -31.63
C ARG A 374 16.55 24.08 -31.11
N GLY A 375 17.64 23.46 -30.68
CA GLY A 375 17.62 22.07 -30.22
C GLY A 375 16.91 21.88 -28.88
N LEU A 376 17.24 22.71 -27.90
CA LEU A 376 16.70 22.66 -26.54
C LEU A 376 15.16 22.78 -26.48
N PRO A 377 14.50 23.70 -27.22
CA PRO A 377 13.04 23.72 -27.31
C PRO A 377 12.42 22.44 -27.85
N GLU A 378 13.05 21.76 -28.81
CA GLU A 378 12.55 20.48 -29.36
C GLU A 378 12.70 19.34 -28.36
N LEU A 379 13.86 19.24 -27.70
CA LEU A 379 14.09 18.25 -26.64
C LEU A 379 13.09 18.41 -25.48
N ARG A 380 12.80 19.66 -25.08
CA ARG A 380 11.80 19.93 -24.04
C ARG A 380 10.42 19.39 -24.38
N LYS A 381 10.01 19.38 -25.65
CA LYS A 381 8.72 18.80 -26.06
C LYS A 381 8.69 17.30 -25.78
N ILE A 382 9.74 16.57 -26.17
CA ILE A 382 9.85 15.12 -25.95
C ILE A 382 9.83 14.80 -24.45
N PHE A 383 10.66 15.48 -23.66
CA PHE A 383 10.73 15.26 -22.21
C PHE A 383 9.41 15.61 -21.51
N SER A 384 8.73 16.68 -21.95
CA SER A 384 7.43 17.08 -21.40
C SER A 384 6.32 16.06 -21.63
N THR A 385 6.37 15.28 -22.72
CA THR A 385 5.40 14.19 -22.99
C THR A 385 5.40 13.14 -21.88
N TYR A 386 6.55 12.90 -21.25
CA TYR A 386 6.74 11.88 -20.21
C TYR A 386 7.01 12.48 -18.82
N SER A 387 6.77 13.78 -18.64
CA SER A 387 7.04 14.50 -17.38
C SER A 387 8.47 14.34 -16.85
N LEU A 388 9.46 14.30 -17.74
CA LEU A 388 10.87 14.14 -17.37
C LEU A 388 11.58 15.48 -17.22
N ASP A 389 12.43 15.56 -16.21
CA ASP A 389 13.42 16.62 -16.09
C ASP A 389 14.57 16.37 -17.05
N MET A 390 14.90 17.38 -17.84
CA MET A 390 16.02 17.32 -18.77
C MET A 390 17.29 17.86 -18.09
N PRO A 391 18.44 17.17 -18.21
CA PRO A 391 19.69 17.63 -17.60
C PRO A 391 20.17 18.93 -18.23
N ASN A 392 20.70 19.83 -17.38
CA ASN A 392 21.35 21.04 -17.86
C ASN A 392 22.73 20.71 -18.41
N LEU A 393 22.91 20.89 -19.72
CA LEU A 393 24.22 20.81 -20.37
C LEU A 393 24.78 22.23 -20.49
N ASP A 394 25.92 22.49 -19.85
CA ASP A 394 26.72 23.68 -20.16
C ASP A 394 27.44 23.51 -21.52
N SER A 395 28.09 24.58 -21.98
CA SER A 395 28.80 24.59 -23.28
C SER A 395 29.79 23.42 -23.41
N ASN A 396 30.61 23.19 -22.39
CA ASN A 396 31.64 22.14 -22.42
C ASN A 396 31.01 20.74 -22.45
N SER A 397 29.99 20.53 -21.62
CA SER A 397 29.25 19.27 -21.51
C SER A 397 28.50 18.97 -22.80
N TYR A 398 27.93 20.00 -23.45
CA TYR A 398 27.28 19.88 -24.75
C TYR A 398 28.26 19.36 -25.82
N TYR A 399 29.43 19.98 -25.99
CA TYR A 399 30.38 19.54 -27.03
C TYR A 399 30.90 18.13 -26.79
N ARG A 400 31.23 17.78 -25.54
CA ARG A 400 31.63 16.41 -25.16
C ARG A 400 30.52 15.40 -25.47
N TYR A 401 29.29 15.75 -25.13
CA TYR A 401 28.14 14.88 -25.37
C TYR A 401 27.83 14.74 -26.87
N LYS A 402 27.96 15.82 -27.64
CA LYS A 402 27.82 15.82 -29.10
C LYS A 402 28.84 14.88 -29.77
N GLU A 403 30.10 14.92 -29.33
CA GLU A 403 31.15 14.02 -29.79
C GLU A 403 30.85 12.56 -29.43
N PHE A 404 30.44 12.30 -28.18
CA PHE A 404 30.01 10.99 -27.74
C PHE A 404 28.87 10.43 -28.59
N LEU A 405 27.82 11.22 -28.84
CA LEU A 405 26.67 10.82 -29.66
C LEU A 405 27.02 10.48 -31.10
N SER A 406 28.08 11.09 -31.65
CA SER A 406 28.55 10.83 -33.01
C SER A 406 29.08 9.40 -33.18
N SER A 407 29.50 8.77 -32.07
CA SER A 407 30.05 7.40 -32.05
C SER A 407 29.17 6.39 -31.31
N LYS A 408 28.21 6.84 -30.48
CA LYS A 408 27.29 5.96 -29.76
C LYS A 408 26.44 5.18 -30.75
N LYS A 409 26.40 3.85 -30.61
CA LYS A 409 25.45 3.00 -31.32
C LYS A 409 24.19 2.81 -30.46
N ILE A 410 23.02 2.93 -31.09
CA ILE A 410 21.72 2.62 -30.47
C ILE A 410 21.39 1.19 -30.86
N THR A 411 21.43 0.28 -29.89
CA THR A 411 21.13 -1.14 -30.11
C THR A 411 19.66 -1.31 -30.45
N PRO A 412 19.27 -1.94 -31.57
CA PRO A 412 17.88 -2.26 -31.85
C PRO A 412 17.28 -3.15 -30.75
N ILE A 413 16.01 -2.93 -30.40
CA ILE A 413 15.27 -3.79 -29.49
C ILE A 413 14.19 -4.46 -30.32
N GLU A 414 14.20 -5.79 -30.42
CA GLU A 414 13.21 -6.51 -31.19
C GLU A 414 11.99 -6.84 -30.33
N LYS A 415 10.79 -6.70 -30.90
CA LYS A 415 9.53 -7.02 -30.21
C LYS A 415 9.51 -8.46 -29.71
N LYS A 416 10.12 -9.40 -30.44
CA LYS A 416 10.21 -10.81 -30.07
C LYS A 416 10.97 -11.02 -28.75
N ASP A 417 12.04 -10.27 -28.51
CA ASP A 417 12.85 -10.43 -27.30
C ASP A 417 12.03 -10.03 -26.06
N ILE A 418 11.18 -9.01 -26.20
CA ILE A 418 10.28 -8.54 -25.15
C ILE A 418 9.17 -9.56 -24.88
N ILE A 419 8.63 -10.21 -25.94
CA ILE A 419 7.66 -11.30 -25.80
C ILE A 419 8.31 -12.47 -25.04
N ASP A 420 9.50 -12.89 -25.43
CA ASP A 420 10.23 -14.01 -24.80
C ASP A 420 10.60 -13.72 -23.34
N ILE A 421 10.90 -12.47 -22.99
CA ILE A 421 11.12 -12.05 -21.60
C ILE A 421 9.80 -12.06 -20.83
N ARG A 422 8.73 -11.49 -21.39
CA ARG A 422 7.41 -11.46 -20.76
C ARG A 422 6.89 -12.86 -20.46
N GLU A 423 6.99 -13.79 -21.40
CA GLU A 423 6.55 -15.18 -21.21
C GLU A 423 7.33 -15.88 -20.11
N TYR A 424 8.66 -15.71 -20.09
CA TYR A 424 9.51 -16.22 -19.02
C TYR A 424 9.09 -15.63 -17.66
N LEU A 425 8.95 -14.31 -17.56
CA LEU A 425 8.55 -13.64 -16.32
C LEU A 425 7.17 -14.08 -15.86
N SER A 426 6.20 -14.22 -16.78
CA SER A 426 4.87 -14.73 -16.43
C SER A 426 4.92 -16.10 -15.78
N GLY A 427 5.70 -17.04 -16.35
CA GLY A 427 5.84 -18.39 -15.80
C GLY A 427 6.52 -18.40 -14.42
N GLU A 428 7.58 -17.60 -14.25
CA GLU A 428 8.29 -17.48 -12.97
C GLU A 428 7.43 -16.81 -11.90
N ILE A 429 6.76 -15.69 -12.21
CA ILE A 429 5.89 -14.96 -11.28
C ILE A 429 4.72 -15.84 -10.84
N GLU A 430 4.05 -16.53 -11.78
CA GLU A 430 2.95 -17.44 -11.46
C GLU A 430 3.41 -18.57 -10.53
N THR A 431 4.59 -19.15 -10.78
CA THR A 431 5.17 -20.18 -9.92
C THR A 431 5.52 -19.65 -8.53
N LEU A 432 6.15 -18.48 -8.46
CA LEU A 432 6.66 -17.91 -7.20
C LEU A 432 5.55 -17.45 -6.27
N PHE A 433 4.50 -16.84 -6.80
CA PHE A 433 3.39 -16.31 -6.00
C PHE A 433 2.18 -17.24 -5.96
N GLY A 434 2.11 -18.26 -6.82
CA GLY A 434 0.90 -19.08 -6.97
C GLY A 434 -0.33 -18.24 -7.38
N ILE A 435 -0.09 -17.16 -8.14
CA ILE A 435 -1.12 -16.25 -8.66
C ILE A 435 -1.15 -16.44 -10.17
N ASN A 436 -2.31 -16.80 -10.70
CA ASN A 436 -2.50 -17.00 -12.14
C ASN A 436 -2.13 -15.72 -12.92
N LYS A 437 -1.43 -15.87 -14.05
CA LYS A 437 -1.04 -14.75 -14.93
C LYS A 437 -2.17 -13.82 -15.30
N ASP A 438 -3.38 -14.34 -15.41
CA ASP A 438 -4.56 -13.57 -15.76
C ASP A 438 -4.88 -12.53 -14.67
N VAL A 439 -4.57 -12.83 -13.40
CA VAL A 439 -4.83 -11.92 -12.28
C VAL A 439 -3.86 -10.75 -12.27
N PHE A 440 -2.54 -11.00 -12.42
CA PHE A 440 -1.55 -9.93 -12.33
C PHE A 440 -1.36 -9.15 -13.65
N LEU A 441 -1.87 -9.66 -14.77
CA LEU A 441 -1.89 -8.96 -16.06
C LEU A 441 -3.21 -8.27 -16.38
N LYS A 442 -4.27 -8.42 -15.57
CA LYS A 442 -5.63 -7.90 -15.87
C LYS A 442 -5.68 -6.40 -16.22
N ASP A 443 -4.80 -5.60 -15.63
CA ASP A 443 -4.75 -4.15 -15.80
C ASP A 443 -3.68 -3.67 -16.79
N ILE A 444 -3.03 -4.62 -17.49
CA ILE A 444 -1.95 -4.33 -18.43
C ILE A 444 -2.47 -4.55 -19.86
N ASP A 445 -2.91 -3.47 -20.51
CA ASP A 445 -3.30 -3.53 -21.93
C ASP A 445 -2.09 -3.47 -22.86
N ASN A 446 -1.10 -2.64 -22.51
CA ASN A 446 0.08 -2.40 -23.32
C ASN A 446 1.33 -2.37 -22.44
N ILE A 447 2.42 -2.96 -22.94
CA ILE A 447 3.79 -2.74 -22.46
C ILE A 447 4.41 -1.72 -23.39
N GLU A 448 4.53 -0.47 -22.92
CA GLU A 448 5.17 0.61 -23.68
C GLU A 448 6.62 0.76 -23.22
N ILE A 449 7.56 0.62 -24.16
CA ILE A 449 8.99 0.85 -23.95
C ILE A 449 9.37 2.12 -24.70
N VAL A 450 9.82 3.14 -23.96
CA VAL A 450 10.22 4.44 -24.50
C VAL A 450 11.73 4.58 -24.38
N ARG A 451 12.38 4.81 -25.51
CA ARG A 451 13.84 4.98 -25.58
C ARG A 451 14.17 6.44 -25.78
N ILE A 452 15.04 6.98 -24.94
CA ILE A 452 15.52 8.36 -24.99
C ILE A 452 17.05 8.41 -24.87
N LEU A 453 17.57 9.61 -25.05
CA LEU A 453 18.94 9.99 -24.66
C LEU A 453 18.85 11.11 -23.62
N LEU A 454 19.92 11.34 -22.85
CA LEU A 454 19.98 12.37 -21.80
C LEU A 454 19.01 12.14 -20.63
N GLY A 455 18.61 10.90 -20.35
CA GLY A 455 17.94 10.58 -19.08
C GLY A 455 18.86 10.86 -17.89
N ASN A 456 18.29 11.08 -16.71
CA ASN A 456 19.03 11.05 -15.43
C ASN A 456 18.98 9.66 -14.76
N PHE A 457 18.54 8.65 -15.50
CA PHE A 457 18.37 7.24 -15.13
C PHE A 457 18.94 6.33 -16.22
N ASN A 458 19.21 5.07 -15.90
CA ASN A 458 19.56 4.06 -16.92
C ASN A 458 18.27 3.50 -17.51
N ALA A 459 17.50 2.81 -16.66
CA ALA A 459 16.14 2.34 -16.95
C ALA A 459 15.24 2.68 -15.75
N CYS A 460 13.94 2.87 -15.99
CA CYS A 460 12.95 3.02 -14.92
C CYS A 460 11.52 2.77 -15.41
N ASN A 461 10.62 2.47 -14.48
CA ASN A 461 9.18 2.58 -14.67
C ASN A 461 8.71 4.03 -14.40
N CYS A 462 8.11 4.68 -15.41
CA CYS A 462 7.45 5.99 -15.26
C CYS A 462 5.92 5.80 -15.25
N PHE A 463 5.21 6.55 -14.40
CA PHE A 463 3.77 6.39 -14.13
C PHE A 463 2.92 7.63 -14.45
N ASN A 464 3.35 8.48 -15.40
CA ASN A 464 2.61 9.71 -15.72
C ASN A 464 2.69 10.08 -17.21
N PRO A 465 1.56 10.10 -17.96
CA PRO A 465 0.18 9.77 -17.57
C PRO A 465 -0.13 8.27 -17.58
N ASN A 466 0.69 7.46 -18.25
CA ASN A 466 0.56 6.01 -18.36
C ASN A 466 1.81 5.34 -17.78
N ARG A 467 1.69 4.04 -17.49
CA ARG A 467 2.80 3.23 -17.07
C ARG A 467 3.67 2.84 -18.27
N VAL A 468 4.92 3.28 -18.28
CA VAL A 468 5.89 3.02 -19.37
C VAL A 468 7.25 2.60 -18.80
N ILE A 469 7.99 1.79 -19.54
CA ILE A 469 9.39 1.45 -19.26
C ILE A 469 10.26 2.43 -20.06
N MET A 470 11.01 3.28 -19.38
CA MET A 470 11.90 4.25 -20.01
C MET A 470 13.35 3.76 -19.99
N LEU A 471 14.05 3.92 -21.11
CA LEU A 471 15.45 3.55 -21.28
C LEU A 471 16.25 4.78 -21.75
N SER A 472 17.37 5.07 -21.09
CA SER A 472 18.34 6.08 -21.54
C SER A 472 19.48 5.36 -22.26
N ASP A 473 19.41 5.29 -23.59
CA ASP A 473 20.34 4.49 -24.41
C ASP A 473 21.80 4.93 -24.26
N ASP A 474 22.06 6.20 -23.93
CA ASP A 474 23.38 6.76 -23.66
C ASP A 474 24.01 6.26 -22.35
N ARG A 475 23.21 5.76 -21.41
CA ARG A 475 23.65 5.29 -20.09
C ARG A 475 23.63 3.77 -19.93
N ILE A 476 23.23 3.06 -20.99
CA ILE A 476 23.15 1.61 -21.02
C ILE A 476 24.21 1.09 -21.98
N ASP A 477 24.97 0.09 -21.52
CA ASP A 477 25.87 -0.68 -22.36
C ASP A 477 25.07 -1.67 -23.22
N GLU A 478 25.50 -1.92 -24.45
CA GLU A 478 24.71 -2.69 -25.43
C GLU A 478 24.32 -4.09 -24.92
N GLN A 479 25.22 -4.71 -24.15
CA GLN A 479 25.04 -6.05 -23.58
C GLN A 479 24.03 -6.10 -22.41
N ASP A 480 23.70 -4.95 -21.82
CA ASP A 480 22.85 -4.86 -20.62
C ASP A 480 21.41 -4.48 -20.92
N ILE A 481 21.09 -4.09 -22.16
CA ILE A 481 19.77 -3.51 -22.49
C ILE A 481 18.61 -4.46 -22.21
N LEU A 482 18.72 -5.73 -22.62
CA LEU A 482 17.67 -6.73 -22.39
C LEU A 482 17.59 -7.14 -20.92
N ARG A 483 18.72 -7.11 -20.20
CA ARG A 483 18.79 -7.36 -18.76
C ARG A 483 18.05 -6.28 -17.97
N LEU A 484 18.31 -5.01 -18.29
CA LEU A 484 17.61 -3.88 -17.66
C LEU A 484 16.12 -3.85 -18.04
N ILE A 485 15.77 -4.19 -19.27
CA ILE A 485 14.35 -4.39 -19.65
C ILE A 485 13.73 -5.49 -18.80
N THR A 486 14.40 -6.63 -18.60
CA THR A 486 13.88 -7.73 -17.78
C THR A 486 13.66 -7.30 -16.33
N HIS A 487 14.58 -6.51 -15.79
CA HIS A 487 14.46 -5.90 -14.46
C HIS A 487 13.22 -5.00 -14.38
N GLU A 488 13.10 -4.01 -15.26
CA GLU A 488 11.96 -3.08 -15.24
C GLU A 488 10.63 -3.74 -15.59
N LEU A 489 10.63 -4.74 -16.48
CA LEU A 489 9.44 -5.50 -16.84
C LEU A 489 8.99 -6.40 -15.69
N THR A 490 9.90 -6.85 -14.83
CA THR A 490 9.53 -7.54 -13.58
C THR A 490 8.71 -6.61 -12.70
N HIS A 491 9.22 -5.42 -12.36
CA HIS A 491 8.46 -4.40 -11.63
C HIS A 491 7.13 -4.08 -12.32
N PHE A 492 7.17 -3.97 -13.65
CA PHE A 492 6.01 -3.72 -14.49
C PHE A 492 4.91 -4.77 -14.24
N MET A 493 5.25 -6.05 -14.32
CA MET A 493 4.26 -7.13 -14.21
C MET A 493 3.82 -7.40 -12.77
N THR A 494 4.65 -7.09 -11.77
CA THR A 494 4.37 -7.44 -10.35
C THR A 494 3.69 -6.33 -9.55
N ALA A 495 3.56 -5.11 -10.05
CA ALA A 495 3.02 -4.02 -9.22
C ALA A 495 1.61 -4.27 -8.65
N GLY A 496 0.73 -4.98 -9.36
CA GLY A 496 -0.58 -5.36 -8.82
C GLY A 496 -0.48 -6.32 -7.63
N ILE A 497 0.50 -7.24 -7.68
CA ILE A 497 0.82 -8.17 -6.58
C ILE A 497 1.36 -7.36 -5.40
N TRP A 498 2.37 -6.52 -5.63
CA TRP A 498 3.00 -5.72 -4.59
C TRP A 498 2.04 -4.77 -3.89
N ARG A 499 1.15 -4.10 -4.64
CA ARG A 499 0.11 -3.22 -4.11
C ARG A 499 -0.85 -3.95 -3.16
N SER A 500 -1.01 -5.27 -3.34
CA SER A 500 -1.88 -6.09 -2.51
C SER A 500 -1.23 -6.60 -1.22
N MET A 501 0.10 -6.59 -1.14
CA MET A 501 0.85 -7.23 -0.04
C MET A 501 0.60 -6.57 1.32
N ASN A 502 0.45 -7.40 2.36
CA ASN A 502 0.34 -6.96 3.75
C ASN A 502 1.70 -6.58 4.34
N MET A 503 2.36 -5.56 3.79
CA MET A 503 3.66 -5.09 4.25
C MET A 503 3.89 -3.58 3.97
N PRO A 504 4.73 -2.90 4.78
CA PRO A 504 5.12 -1.50 4.55
C PRO A 504 5.77 -1.24 3.20
N HIS A 505 5.60 -0.03 2.65
CA HIS A 505 6.13 0.35 1.34
C HIS A 505 7.64 0.12 1.20
N GLU A 506 8.42 0.38 2.26
CA GLU A 506 9.87 0.16 2.22
C GLU A 506 10.25 -1.32 2.08
N LEU A 507 9.45 -2.23 2.64
CA LEU A 507 9.63 -3.68 2.49
C LEU A 507 9.14 -4.17 1.12
N ILE A 508 8.04 -3.62 0.60
CA ILE A 508 7.58 -3.89 -0.77
C ILE A 508 8.72 -3.57 -1.74
N LYS A 509 9.26 -2.36 -1.67
CA LYS A 509 10.36 -1.93 -2.55
C LYS A 509 11.57 -2.85 -2.42
N TYR A 510 11.93 -3.24 -1.20
CA TYR A 510 13.05 -4.14 -0.97
C TYR A 510 12.88 -5.46 -1.73
N TYR A 511 11.77 -6.16 -1.53
CA TYR A 511 11.56 -7.46 -2.17
C TYR A 511 11.27 -7.35 -3.68
N ASP A 512 10.63 -6.27 -4.13
CA ASP A 512 10.42 -6.00 -5.55
C ASP A 512 11.76 -5.85 -6.30
N GLU A 513 12.69 -5.05 -5.77
CA GLU A 513 14.04 -4.91 -6.31
C GLU A 513 14.82 -6.23 -6.28
N GLY A 514 14.71 -6.98 -5.18
CA GLY A 514 15.36 -8.29 -5.04
C GLY A 514 14.87 -9.29 -6.09
N LEU A 515 13.56 -9.32 -6.34
CA LEU A 515 12.94 -10.18 -7.35
C LEU A 515 13.37 -9.81 -8.77
N ALA A 516 13.38 -8.52 -9.10
CA ALA A 516 13.81 -8.04 -10.41
C ALA A 516 15.28 -8.39 -10.70
N VAL A 517 16.17 -8.25 -9.72
CA VAL A 517 17.58 -8.67 -9.82
C VAL A 517 17.69 -10.18 -10.02
N TYR A 518 16.98 -10.97 -9.21
CA TYR A 518 17.04 -12.43 -9.25
C TYR A 518 16.51 -12.99 -10.58
N LEU A 519 15.34 -12.56 -11.03
CA LEU A 519 14.74 -13.04 -12.28
C LEU A 519 15.55 -12.62 -13.50
N SER A 520 16.15 -11.43 -13.46
CA SER A 520 17.12 -10.99 -14.49
C SER A 520 18.36 -11.88 -14.49
N ALA A 521 18.93 -12.21 -13.32
CA ALA A 521 20.07 -13.10 -13.23
C ALA A 521 19.76 -14.48 -13.83
N LYS A 522 18.61 -15.05 -13.47
CA LYS A 522 18.14 -16.35 -13.92
C LYS A 522 17.81 -16.38 -15.43
N LYS A 523 17.22 -15.31 -15.99
CA LYS A 523 16.88 -15.23 -17.43
C LYS A 523 18.12 -15.29 -18.32
N PHE A 524 19.19 -14.63 -17.91
CA PHE A 524 20.42 -14.50 -18.71
C PHE A 524 21.54 -15.47 -18.28
N ASP A 525 21.26 -16.38 -17.34
CA ASP A 525 22.23 -17.34 -16.79
C ASP A 525 23.52 -16.66 -16.31
N ILE A 526 23.36 -15.60 -15.52
CA ILE A 526 24.46 -14.82 -14.93
C ILE A 526 24.42 -14.87 -13.40
N ASP A 527 25.54 -14.54 -12.77
CA ASP A 527 25.59 -14.44 -11.31
C ASP A 527 24.81 -13.19 -10.80
N ILE A 528 24.36 -13.21 -9.53
CA ILE A 528 23.61 -12.08 -8.94
C ILE A 528 24.44 -10.79 -8.94
N ARG A 529 25.75 -10.88 -8.76
CA ARG A 529 26.64 -9.72 -8.75
C ARG A 529 26.64 -9.02 -10.11
N GLN A 530 26.65 -9.76 -11.21
CA GLN A 530 26.55 -9.24 -12.57
C GLN A 530 25.18 -8.59 -12.78
N SER A 531 24.10 -9.22 -12.30
CA SER A 531 22.75 -8.64 -12.35
C SER A 531 22.64 -7.33 -11.56
N LEU A 532 23.31 -7.23 -10.41
CA LEU A 532 23.44 -5.99 -9.63
C LEU A 532 24.32 -4.93 -10.30
N GLY A 533 25.10 -5.29 -11.33
CA GLY A 533 26.11 -4.40 -11.92
C GLY A 533 27.29 -4.11 -10.98
N PHE A 534 27.61 -5.01 -10.06
CA PHE A 534 28.68 -4.82 -9.07
C PHE A 534 30.02 -5.40 -9.56
N SER A 535 31.10 -4.70 -9.25
CA SER A 535 32.45 -5.30 -9.32
C SER A 535 32.62 -6.33 -8.21
N ASN A 536 33.59 -7.25 -8.37
CA ASN A 536 33.90 -8.25 -7.35
C ASN A 536 34.25 -7.58 -6.01
N GLU A 537 35.07 -6.53 -6.05
CA GLU A 537 35.50 -5.79 -4.86
C GLU A 537 34.33 -5.17 -4.09
N VAL A 538 33.32 -4.62 -4.79
CA VAL A 538 32.13 -4.06 -4.14
C VAL A 538 31.28 -5.16 -3.52
N TYR A 539 31.10 -6.27 -4.24
CA TYR A 539 30.28 -7.39 -3.80
C TYR A 539 30.86 -8.09 -2.57
N GLU A 540 32.16 -8.42 -2.58
CA GLU A 540 32.84 -9.02 -1.42
C GLU A 540 32.82 -8.09 -0.21
N ARG A 541 33.05 -6.78 -0.41
CA ARG A 541 32.94 -5.80 0.67
C ARG A 541 31.54 -5.77 1.30
N PHE A 542 30.49 -5.90 0.51
CA PHE A 542 29.12 -5.93 1.01
C PHE A 542 28.80 -7.24 1.74
N LEU A 543 29.35 -8.37 1.28
CA LEU A 543 29.28 -9.64 2.01
C LEU A 543 29.93 -9.54 3.38
N GLU A 544 31.13 -8.96 3.48
CA GLU A 544 31.83 -8.74 4.75
C GLU A 544 31.04 -7.84 5.72
N GLN A 545 30.30 -6.87 5.18
CA GLN A 545 29.51 -5.91 5.98
C GLN A 545 28.05 -6.33 6.18
N LYS A 546 27.65 -7.51 5.69
CA LYS A 546 26.24 -7.94 5.65
C LYS A 546 25.47 -7.72 6.96
N PRO A 547 25.98 -8.11 8.15
CA PRO A 547 25.25 -7.91 9.42
C PRO A 547 24.95 -6.43 9.72
N GLN A 548 25.88 -5.53 9.39
CA GLN A 548 25.68 -4.09 9.59
C GLN A 548 24.67 -3.51 8.59
N LEU A 549 24.72 -3.98 7.33
CA LEU A 549 23.77 -3.58 6.31
C LEU A 549 22.35 -4.04 6.67
N GLU A 550 22.18 -5.27 7.15
CA GLU A 550 20.89 -5.82 7.63
C GLU A 550 20.34 -5.00 8.79
N LYS A 551 21.19 -4.62 9.75
CA LYS A 551 20.82 -3.72 10.85
C LYS A 551 20.33 -2.38 10.33
N TRP A 552 21.09 -1.73 9.44
CA TRP A 552 20.69 -0.44 8.87
C TRP A 552 19.39 -0.53 8.08
N PHE A 553 19.17 -1.62 7.34
CA PHE A 553 17.90 -1.82 6.66
C PHE A 553 16.75 -1.96 7.67
N SER A 554 16.93 -2.76 8.72
CA SER A 554 15.95 -2.91 9.82
C SER A 554 15.61 -1.57 10.46
N ASP A 555 16.62 -0.78 10.82
CA ASP A 555 16.43 0.55 11.38
C ASP A 555 15.68 1.46 10.39
N PHE A 556 16.02 1.40 9.10
CA PHE A 556 15.38 2.21 8.05
C PHE A 556 13.88 1.92 7.91
N TYR A 557 13.48 0.66 7.71
CA TYR A 557 12.07 0.35 7.44
C TYR A 557 11.18 0.46 8.69
N LYS A 558 11.73 0.19 9.89
CA LYS A 558 11.03 0.36 11.16
C LYS A 558 11.04 1.81 11.68
N GLY A 559 11.85 2.69 11.08
CA GLY A 559 11.88 4.12 11.39
C GLY A 559 12.87 4.54 12.48
N ASN A 560 13.80 3.68 12.86
CA ASN A 560 14.77 3.93 13.94
C ASN A 560 15.91 4.88 13.53
N PHE A 561 15.57 6.15 13.30
CA PHE A 561 16.50 7.18 12.83
C PHE A 561 17.18 7.97 13.94
N TYR A 562 17.02 7.57 15.21
CA TYR A 562 17.53 8.30 16.36
C TYR A 562 18.26 7.36 17.32
N LYS A 563 19.01 7.95 18.23
CA LYS A 563 19.61 7.28 19.37
C LYS A 563 19.59 8.22 20.56
N ILE A 564 19.73 7.68 21.76
CA ILE A 564 19.87 8.50 22.95
C ILE A 564 21.30 9.06 23.02
N HIS A 565 21.40 10.36 23.32
CA HIS A 565 22.62 10.98 23.79
C HIS A 565 22.55 11.20 25.29
N LYS A 566 23.47 10.58 26.04
CA LYS A 566 23.62 10.76 27.50
C LYS A 566 24.77 11.72 27.78
N GLY A 567 24.43 12.95 28.13
CA GLY A 567 25.37 13.92 28.68
C GLY A 567 25.50 13.76 30.20
N ASN A 568 26.39 14.53 30.83
CA ASN A 568 26.65 14.45 32.28
C ASN A 568 25.42 14.74 33.16
N ILE A 569 24.45 15.51 32.65
CA ILE A 569 23.26 15.97 33.41
C ILE A 569 21.98 15.98 32.57
N HIS A 570 22.03 15.50 31.32
CA HIS A 570 20.90 15.57 30.40
C HIS A 570 20.90 14.36 29.45
N GLU A 571 19.70 13.98 29.02
CA GLU A 571 19.47 12.89 28.07
C GLU A 571 18.48 13.38 27.01
N TYR A 572 18.78 13.17 25.72
CA TYR A 572 17.88 13.53 24.62
C TYR A 572 18.15 12.71 23.36
N PHE A 573 17.15 12.61 22.49
CA PHE A 573 17.28 11.93 21.20
C PHE A 573 18.09 12.77 20.20
N ILE A 574 19.08 12.14 19.57
CA ILE A 574 19.86 12.69 18.46
C ILE A 574 19.73 11.81 17.22
N LYS A 575 19.85 12.41 16.04
CA LYS A 575 19.78 11.66 14.77
C LYS A 575 20.88 10.60 14.70
N ASN A 576 20.50 9.39 14.35
CA ASN A 576 21.39 8.29 14.04
C ASN A 576 21.74 8.29 12.54
N ASP A 577 22.96 7.90 12.19
CA ASP A 577 23.40 7.87 10.79
C ASP A 577 22.99 6.54 10.15
N VAL A 578 21.75 6.50 9.65
CA VAL A 578 21.20 5.36 8.91
C VAL A 578 21.22 5.69 7.42
N PRO A 579 22.13 5.09 6.63
CA PRO A 579 22.21 5.38 5.20
C PRO A 579 20.98 4.88 4.45
N HIS A 580 20.51 5.65 3.47
CA HIS A 580 19.35 5.24 2.66
C HIS A 580 19.69 4.00 1.81
N PRO A 581 18.88 2.92 1.86
CA PRO A 581 19.22 1.64 1.22
C PRO A 581 19.22 1.67 -0.31
N PHE A 582 18.40 2.52 -0.93
CA PHE A 582 18.22 2.52 -2.40
C PHE A 582 18.76 3.75 -3.13
N TYR A 583 19.38 4.71 -2.42
CA TYR A 583 19.89 5.94 -3.03
C TYR A 583 21.40 6.06 -2.85
N ALA A 584 22.01 6.84 -3.75
CA ALA A 584 23.40 7.22 -3.60
C ALA A 584 23.54 8.18 -2.42
N ASN A 585 24.46 7.87 -1.52
CA ASN A 585 24.62 8.59 -0.24
C ASN A 585 26.06 9.06 -0.01
N GLY A 586 26.90 9.09 -1.06
CA GLY A 586 28.31 9.51 -0.98
C GLY A 586 29.22 8.59 -0.14
N SER A 587 28.68 7.52 0.44
CA SER A 587 29.40 6.55 1.25
C SER A 587 29.85 5.32 0.43
N ASN A 588 30.74 4.51 1.02
CA ASN A 588 31.21 3.25 0.43
C ASN A 588 30.15 2.13 0.36
N VAL A 589 28.94 2.38 0.91
CA VAL A 589 27.80 1.44 0.97
C VAL A 589 26.56 1.99 0.25
N SER A 590 26.77 2.78 -0.80
CA SER A 590 25.69 3.30 -1.65
C SER A 590 24.81 2.15 -2.19
N ARG A 591 23.49 2.34 -2.15
CA ARG A 591 22.49 1.40 -2.72
C ARG A 591 22.58 -0.04 -2.18
N TYR A 592 22.98 -0.23 -0.91
CA TYR A 592 23.12 -1.55 -0.30
C TYR A 592 21.83 -2.39 -0.22
N GLY A 593 20.66 -1.74 -0.28
CA GLY A 593 19.36 -2.40 -0.26
C GLY A 593 19.16 -3.39 -1.42
N TYR A 594 19.66 -3.06 -2.62
CA TYR A 594 19.57 -3.93 -3.79
C TYR A 594 20.36 -5.24 -3.59
N PHE A 595 21.53 -5.14 -2.96
CA PHE A 595 22.37 -6.30 -2.67
C PHE A 595 21.73 -7.22 -1.63
N LEU A 596 21.27 -6.65 -0.51
CA LEU A 596 20.64 -7.43 0.54
C LEU A 596 19.36 -8.09 0.03
N SER A 597 18.51 -7.34 -0.70
CA SER A 597 17.26 -7.89 -1.22
C SER A 597 17.48 -9.01 -2.22
N ALA A 598 18.46 -8.89 -3.12
CA ALA A 598 18.79 -9.96 -4.05
C ALA A 598 19.26 -11.24 -3.34
N LEU A 599 20.04 -11.11 -2.26
CA LEU A 599 20.49 -12.27 -1.46
C LEU A 599 19.33 -12.94 -0.70
N ASP A 600 18.49 -12.15 -0.03
CA ASP A 600 17.35 -12.69 0.70
C ASP A 600 16.32 -13.32 -0.24
N THR A 601 15.99 -12.66 -1.34
CA THR A 601 15.08 -13.17 -2.37
C THR A 601 15.61 -14.48 -2.95
N LYS A 602 16.90 -14.54 -3.32
CA LYS A 602 17.52 -15.79 -3.80
C LYS A 602 17.34 -16.91 -2.78
N ARG A 603 17.71 -16.67 -1.51
CA ARG A 603 17.60 -17.67 -0.44
C ARG A 603 16.17 -18.18 -0.33
N PHE A 604 15.20 -17.30 -0.22
CA PHE A 604 13.81 -17.69 -0.02
C PHE A 604 13.20 -18.42 -1.22
N ILE A 605 13.61 -18.09 -2.45
CA ILE A 605 13.21 -18.82 -3.66
C ILE A 605 13.85 -20.21 -3.70
N GLU A 606 15.15 -20.32 -3.43
CA GLU A 606 15.86 -21.61 -3.42
C GLU A 606 15.38 -22.54 -2.29
N GLU A 607 14.94 -21.97 -1.16
CA GLU A 607 14.29 -22.70 -0.06
C GLU A 607 12.82 -23.08 -0.36
N GLY A 608 12.23 -22.57 -1.44
CA GLY A 608 10.85 -22.85 -1.83
C GLY A 608 9.78 -22.17 -0.96
N VAL A 609 10.16 -21.12 -0.20
CA VAL A 609 9.29 -20.44 0.78
C VAL A 609 9.09 -18.95 0.46
N TYR A 610 9.41 -18.52 -0.76
CA TYR A 610 9.41 -17.09 -1.12
C TYR A 610 8.11 -16.38 -0.77
N TYR A 611 7.00 -16.80 -1.34
CA TYR A 611 5.74 -16.12 -1.09
C TYR A 611 5.26 -16.28 0.36
N GLU A 612 5.45 -17.45 0.97
CA GLU A 612 5.12 -17.68 2.38
C GLU A 612 5.88 -16.72 3.32
N LYS A 613 7.14 -16.38 3.01
CA LYS A 613 7.91 -15.39 3.76
C LYS A 613 7.45 -13.95 3.55
N LEU A 614 6.82 -13.66 2.41
CA LEU A 614 6.21 -12.35 2.14
C LEU A 614 4.83 -12.22 2.78
N LEU A 615 4.12 -13.34 2.92
CA LEU A 615 2.84 -13.46 3.61
C LEU A 615 3.06 -13.49 5.14
N CYS A 616 3.41 -12.33 5.68
CA CYS A 616 3.32 -12.02 7.11
C CYS A 616 3.90 -13.08 8.08
#